data_AF-A0A7S3S088-F1
#
_entry.id   AF-A0A7S3S088-F1
#
_cell.length_a   1.000
_cell.length_b   1.000
_cell.length_c   1.000
_cell.angle_alpha   90.00
_cell.angle_beta   90.00
_cell.angle_gamma   90.00
#
_symmetry.space_group_name_H-M   'P 1'
#
loop_
_entity.id
_entity.type
_entity.pdbx_description
1 polymer ?
#
loop_
_entity_poly.entity_id
_entity_poly.type
_entity_poly.pdbx_seq_one_letter_code
_entity_poly.pdbx_strand_id
1 'polypeptide(L)'
;DGVLPIPGVPANWNRRHHGRRDGVLCDQARLHFDATNRDGGREWGPEATGAIVVTHRGDVEFEAMAHNAAASGATGLVIVDSDELDEEDGEDWEMTADEHAPPPPIPALLVPAKHRDRLCEIAAASGGLACLRRHLCSTGRLSKRE
;
A
#
# COMPACT_ATOMS: atom_id res chain seq x y z
N ASP A 1 7.39 -6.90 20.48
CA ASP A 1 6.06 -7.48 20.20
C ASP A 1 5.88 -7.68 18.70
N GLY A 2 5.93 -8.95 18.27
CA GLY A 2 6.16 -9.36 16.88
C GLY A 2 4.88 -9.50 16.06
N VAL A 3 4.31 -8.39 15.63
CA VAL A 3 3.27 -8.38 14.60
C VAL A 3 3.88 -8.93 13.31
N LEU A 4 3.42 -10.10 12.87
CA LEU A 4 3.90 -10.68 11.61
C LEU A 4 3.68 -9.71 10.44
N PRO A 5 4.66 -9.56 9.54
CA PRO A 5 4.55 -8.65 8.40
C PRO A 5 3.34 -9.04 7.54
N ILE A 6 2.62 -8.03 7.05
CA ILE A 6 1.50 -8.22 6.14
C ILE A 6 2.08 -8.28 4.71
N PRO A 7 1.89 -9.40 3.97
CA PRO A 7 2.33 -9.48 2.58
C PRO A 7 1.47 -8.56 1.71
N GLY A 8 2.09 -7.99 0.68
CA GLY A 8 1.41 -7.14 -0.29
C GLY A 8 2.23 -6.99 -1.57
N VAL A 9 1.56 -6.53 -2.62
CA VAL A 9 2.15 -6.28 -3.93
C VAL A 9 2.65 -4.83 -3.99
N PRO A 10 3.97 -4.60 -4.20
CA PRO A 10 4.51 -3.26 -4.26
C PRO A 10 4.22 -2.61 -5.60
N ALA A 11 3.91 -1.32 -5.58
CA ALA A 11 3.80 -0.52 -6.81
C ALA A 11 5.10 -0.46 -7.61
N ASN A 12 5.00 -0.42 -8.94
CA ASN A 12 6.17 -0.40 -9.81
C ASN A 12 7.02 0.86 -9.61
N TRP A 13 6.40 1.99 -9.23
CA TRP A 13 7.05 3.25 -8.94
C TRP A 13 7.79 3.25 -7.60
N ASN A 14 7.57 2.25 -6.73
CA ASN A 14 8.34 2.07 -5.50
C ASN A 14 9.85 1.96 -5.75
N ARG A 15 10.25 1.58 -6.97
CA ARG A 15 11.66 1.55 -7.41
C ARG A 15 12.39 2.88 -7.21
N ARG A 16 11.66 4.00 -7.25
CA ARG A 16 12.21 5.34 -7.03
C ARG A 16 12.44 5.66 -5.54
N HIS A 17 11.84 4.89 -4.65
CA HIS A 17 11.94 5.04 -3.19
C HIS A 17 13.01 4.12 -2.56
N HIS A 18 13.85 3.47 -3.38
CA HIS A 18 14.87 2.49 -2.97
C HIS A 18 16.09 3.07 -2.21
N GLY A 19 15.95 4.22 -1.55
CA GLY A 19 17.07 4.93 -0.90
C GLY A 19 17.26 4.64 0.59
N ARG A 20 16.30 3.99 1.28
CA ARG A 20 16.40 3.73 2.73
C ARG A 20 16.96 2.33 2.97
N ARG A 21 17.89 2.22 3.93
CA ARG A 21 18.60 0.98 4.27
C ARG A 21 17.62 -0.19 4.46
N ASP A 22 18.06 -1.38 4.06
CA ASP A 22 17.39 -2.67 4.38
C ASP A 22 16.00 -2.89 3.75
N GLY A 23 15.74 -2.34 2.56
CA GLY A 23 14.49 -2.60 1.82
C GLY A 23 13.25 -1.91 2.42
N VAL A 24 13.47 -0.94 3.32
CA VAL A 24 12.44 -0.06 3.87
C VAL A 24 12.09 1.03 2.84
N LEU A 25 10.80 1.30 2.63
CA LEU A 25 10.33 2.29 1.66
C LEU A 25 10.01 3.65 2.30
N CYS A 26 9.57 3.65 3.56
CA CYS A 26 9.23 4.85 4.33
C CYS A 26 9.68 4.70 5.79
N ASP A 27 9.76 5.81 6.53
CA ASP A 27 9.94 5.71 7.98
C ASP A 27 8.72 5.07 8.65
N GLN A 28 8.90 4.63 9.88
CA GLN A 28 7.80 4.18 10.71
C GLN A 28 6.85 5.35 10.99
N ALA A 29 5.58 5.17 10.63
CA ALA A 29 4.56 6.20 10.66
C ALA A 29 3.23 5.65 11.18
N ARG A 30 2.34 6.54 11.63
CA ARG A 30 0.98 6.17 12.03
C ARG A 30 0.19 5.68 10.82
N LEU A 31 -0.69 4.70 11.01
CA LEU A 31 -1.72 4.37 10.03
C LEU A 31 -2.88 5.35 10.16
N HIS A 32 -3.39 5.83 9.03
CA HIS A 32 -4.56 6.70 8.95
C HIS A 32 -5.58 6.13 7.98
N PHE A 33 -6.83 6.01 8.43
CA PHE A 33 -7.96 5.60 7.60
C PHE A 33 -9.08 6.64 7.76
N ASP A 34 -9.64 7.09 6.65
CA ASP A 34 -10.80 7.99 6.61
C ASP A 34 -11.98 7.28 5.97
N ALA A 35 -12.98 6.92 6.79
CA ALA A 35 -14.18 6.24 6.33
C ALA A 35 -15.00 7.07 5.31
N THR A 36 -14.86 8.39 5.33
CA THR A 36 -15.54 9.29 4.40
C THR A 36 -14.81 9.45 3.07
N ASN A 37 -13.57 8.97 2.97
CA ASN A 37 -12.72 8.96 1.78
C ASN A 37 -12.13 7.55 1.55
N ARG A 38 -12.99 6.53 1.72
CA ARG A 38 -12.58 5.12 1.80
C ARG A 38 -11.93 4.58 0.53
N ASP A 39 -12.16 5.22 -0.61
CA ASP A 39 -11.72 4.87 -1.95
C ASP A 39 -10.58 5.78 -2.45
N GLY A 40 -10.21 6.80 -1.67
CA GLY A 40 -9.12 7.71 -2.03
C GLY A 40 -9.43 8.61 -3.22
N GLY A 41 -10.72 8.84 -3.53
CA GLY A 41 -11.14 9.68 -4.66
C GLY A 41 -10.85 11.17 -4.51
N ARG A 42 -10.39 11.60 -3.33
CA ARG A 42 -9.93 12.97 -3.05
C ARG A 42 -8.73 12.98 -2.12
N GLU A 43 -8.12 14.15 -1.95
CA GLU A 43 -7.12 14.40 -0.91
C GLU A 43 -7.71 14.13 0.49
N TRP A 44 -6.90 13.54 1.36
CA TRP A 44 -7.16 13.40 2.79
C TRP A 44 -6.92 14.72 3.53
N GLY A 45 -7.59 14.85 4.68
CA GLY A 45 -7.40 16.00 5.56
C GLY A 45 -6.02 16.03 6.25
N PRO A 46 -5.78 17.06 7.09
CA PRO A 46 -4.50 17.25 7.78
C PRO A 46 -4.01 16.05 8.60
N GLU A 47 -4.93 15.18 9.03
CA GLU A 47 -4.64 13.93 9.75
C GLU A 47 -3.81 12.92 8.93
N ALA A 48 -3.74 13.05 7.61
CA ALA A 48 -2.87 12.21 6.79
C ALA A 48 -1.39 12.68 6.78
N THR A 49 -1.09 13.88 7.27
CA THR A 49 0.28 14.42 7.23
C THR A 49 1.23 13.53 8.01
N GLY A 50 2.29 13.05 7.35
CA GLY A 50 3.29 12.15 7.90
C GLY A 50 2.79 10.73 8.22
N ALA A 51 1.54 10.41 7.86
CA ALA A 51 0.94 9.10 8.07
C ALA A 51 1.16 8.18 6.86
N ILE A 52 0.99 6.87 7.07
CA ILE A 52 0.70 5.93 6.00
C ILE A 52 -0.82 5.86 5.88
N VAL A 53 -1.34 6.27 4.73
CA VAL A 53 -2.77 6.24 4.45
C VAL A 53 -3.19 4.82 4.09
N VAL A 54 -4.29 4.36 4.67
CA VAL A 54 -4.97 3.12 4.31
C VAL A 54 -6.23 3.49 3.55
N THR A 55 -6.47 2.85 2.40
CA THR A 55 -7.66 3.02 1.57
C THR A 55 -8.13 1.67 1.06
N HIS A 56 -9.36 1.59 0.60
CA HIS A 56 -9.88 0.43 -0.13
C HIS A 56 -9.69 0.65 -1.62
N ARG A 57 -9.49 -0.45 -2.35
CA ARG A 57 -9.67 -0.48 -3.79
C ARG A 57 -11.12 -0.13 -4.12
N GLY A 58 -11.29 0.61 -5.20
CA GLY A 58 -12.58 1.07 -5.70
C GLY A 58 -12.43 1.55 -7.14
N ASP A 59 -13.26 2.51 -7.54
CA ASP A 59 -13.30 3.03 -8.92
C ASP A 59 -12.18 4.03 -9.27
N VAL A 60 -11.30 4.34 -8.32
CA VAL A 60 -10.21 5.30 -8.49
C VAL A 60 -8.93 4.57 -8.86
N GLU A 61 -8.23 5.05 -9.88
CA GLU A 61 -6.94 4.50 -10.28
C GLU A 61 -5.91 4.56 -9.14
N PHE A 62 -5.10 3.52 -8.99
CA PHE A 62 -4.11 3.42 -7.90
C PHE A 62 -3.11 4.57 -7.88
N GLU A 63 -2.70 5.04 -9.06
CA GLU A 63 -1.83 6.20 -9.19
C GLU A 63 -2.50 7.48 -8.70
N ALA A 64 -3.78 7.68 -9.04
CA ALA A 64 -4.54 8.84 -8.58
C ALA A 64 -4.70 8.82 -7.05
N MET A 65 -4.99 7.66 -6.45
CA MET A 65 -5.01 7.52 -4.99
C MET A 65 -3.68 7.91 -4.35
N ALA A 66 -2.55 7.50 -4.95
CA ALA A 66 -1.22 7.79 -4.44
C ALA A 66 -0.84 9.27 -4.56
N HIS A 67 -1.24 9.94 -5.65
CA HIS A 67 -1.09 11.39 -5.78
C HIS A 67 -1.95 12.15 -4.76
N ASN A 68 -3.22 11.75 -4.57
CA ASN A 68 -4.10 12.34 -3.58
C ASN A 68 -3.53 12.20 -2.15
N ALA A 69 -2.99 11.04 -1.80
CA ALA A 69 -2.36 10.82 -0.50
C ALA A 69 -1.09 11.66 -0.33
N ALA A 70 -0.27 11.77 -1.38
CA ALA A 70 0.91 12.61 -1.38
C ALA A 70 0.58 14.10 -1.21
N ALA A 71 -0.46 14.60 -1.89
CA ALA A 71 -0.94 15.97 -1.76
C ALA A 71 -1.37 16.29 -0.31
N SER A 72 -1.89 15.31 0.42
CA SER A 72 -2.21 15.40 1.86
C SER A 72 -1.00 15.30 2.79
N GLY A 73 0.22 15.18 2.25
CA GLY A 73 1.44 15.04 3.03
C GLY A 73 1.67 13.66 3.64
N ALA A 74 0.99 12.61 3.14
CA ALA A 74 1.25 11.23 3.56
C ALA A 74 2.68 10.81 3.20
N THR A 75 3.23 9.84 3.94
CA THR A 75 4.56 9.25 3.67
C THR A 75 4.48 7.90 2.94
N GLY A 76 3.28 7.33 2.81
CA GLY A 76 3.03 6.10 2.08
C GLY A 76 1.54 5.80 1.95
N LEU A 77 1.22 4.87 1.05
CA LEU A 77 -0.15 4.41 0.78
C LEU A 77 -0.24 2.89 0.91
N VAL A 78 -1.31 2.41 1.55
CA VAL A 78 -1.72 1.01 1.58
C VAL A 78 -3.12 0.94 0.99
N ILE A 79 -3.26 0.18 -0.09
CA ILE A 79 -4.54 -0.09 -0.74
C ILE A 79 -4.96 -1.49 -0.32
N VAL A 80 -6.12 -1.62 0.29
CA VAL A 80 -6.71 -2.91 0.65
C VAL A 80 -7.61 -3.35 -0.48
N ASP A 81 -7.38 -4.54 -1.02
CA ASP A 81 -8.19 -5.08 -2.11
C ASP A 81 -9.67 -5.19 -1.68
N SER A 82 -10.57 -4.83 -2.59
CA SER A 82 -12.02 -4.82 -2.38
C SER A 82 -12.60 -6.22 -2.46
N ASP A 83 -11.99 -7.06 -3.28
CA ASP A 83 -12.52 -8.35 -3.69
C ASP A 83 -11.80 -9.48 -2.94
N GLU A 84 -12.58 -10.45 -2.45
CA GLU A 84 -12.08 -11.80 -2.20
C GLU A 84 -11.94 -12.45 -3.58
N LEU A 85 -10.98 -12.00 -4.38
CA LEU A 85 -10.67 -12.72 -5.62
C LEU A 85 -10.22 -14.11 -5.19
N ASP A 86 -10.97 -15.11 -5.63
CA ASP A 86 -10.61 -16.50 -5.47
C ASP A 86 -9.15 -16.64 -5.88
N GLU A 87 -8.31 -17.18 -4.98
CA GLU A 87 -6.86 -17.35 -5.18
C GLU A 87 -6.53 -18.19 -6.44
N GLU A 88 -7.55 -18.74 -7.11
CA GLU A 88 -7.50 -19.50 -8.36
C GLU A 88 -7.44 -18.65 -9.64
N ASP A 89 -7.90 -17.39 -9.65
CA ASP A 89 -7.96 -16.59 -10.89
C ASP A 89 -6.64 -15.91 -11.27
N GLY A 90 -5.58 -16.07 -10.45
CA GLY A 90 -4.19 -15.92 -10.91
C GLY A 90 -3.82 -14.59 -11.59
N GLU A 91 -4.63 -13.54 -11.45
CA GLU A 91 -4.35 -12.26 -12.07
C GLU A 91 -3.16 -11.64 -11.33
N ASP A 92 -2.03 -11.57 -12.04
CA ASP A 92 -0.84 -10.83 -11.63
C ASP A 92 -1.22 -9.35 -11.49
N TRP A 93 -1.79 -8.98 -10.34
CA TRP A 93 -2.17 -7.59 -10.07
C TRP A 93 -0.93 -6.70 -10.06
N GLU A 94 -0.74 -5.91 -11.12
CA GLU A 94 0.34 -4.96 -11.21
C GLU A 94 -0.16 -3.53 -10.92
N MET A 95 0.41 -2.91 -9.89
CA MET A 95 0.24 -1.48 -9.66
C MET A 95 1.22 -0.72 -10.55
N THR A 96 0.76 -0.29 -11.72
CA THR A 96 1.56 0.44 -12.71
C THR A 96 1.27 1.94 -12.70
N ALA A 97 2.30 2.77 -12.73
CA ALA A 97 2.16 4.18 -13.09
C ALA A 97 2.04 4.35 -14.61
N ASP A 98 1.26 5.35 -15.04
CA ASP A 98 1.24 5.83 -16.42
C ASP A 98 2.63 6.39 -16.80
N GLU A 99 3.13 6.01 -17.97
CA GLU A 99 4.43 6.47 -18.47
C GLU A 99 4.42 7.96 -18.86
N HIS A 100 3.24 8.55 -19.07
CA HIS A 100 3.06 9.94 -19.49
C HIS A 100 2.84 10.91 -18.32
N ALA A 101 2.61 10.40 -17.10
CA ALA A 101 2.43 11.20 -15.89
C ALA A 101 3.68 11.15 -14.99
N PRO A 102 3.95 12.20 -14.19
CA PRO A 102 4.93 12.06 -13.12
C PRO A 102 4.40 11.01 -12.13
N PRO A 103 5.19 9.97 -11.80
CA PRO A 103 4.68 8.94 -10.90
C PRO A 103 4.53 9.48 -9.49
N PRO A 104 3.74 8.80 -8.65
CA PRO A 104 3.51 9.22 -7.29
C PRO A 104 4.81 9.38 -6.49
N PRO A 105 4.95 10.45 -5.68
CA PRO A 105 6.15 10.71 -4.90
C PRO A 105 6.19 9.95 -3.57
N ILE A 106 5.24 9.04 -3.33
CA ILE A 106 5.16 8.20 -2.14
C ILE A 106 5.09 6.72 -2.53
N PRO A 107 5.66 5.82 -1.72
CA PRO A 107 5.53 4.40 -1.94
C PRO A 107 4.09 3.92 -1.70
N ALA A 108 3.67 2.92 -2.46
CA ALA A 108 2.35 2.31 -2.32
C ALA A 108 2.40 0.77 -2.30
N LEU A 109 1.48 0.14 -1.56
CA LEU A 109 1.37 -1.31 -1.42
C LEU A 109 -0.09 -1.75 -1.55
N LEU A 110 -0.38 -2.72 -2.42
CA LEU A 110 -1.67 -3.40 -2.47
C LEU A 110 -1.65 -4.59 -1.51
N VAL A 111 -2.66 -4.72 -0.66
CA VAL A 111 -2.77 -5.76 0.36
C VAL A 111 -4.06 -6.55 0.14
N PRO A 112 -4.02 -7.89 0.22
CA PRO A 112 -5.21 -8.73 0.08
C PRO A 112 -6.34 -8.41 1.07
N ALA A 113 -7.59 -8.62 0.64
CA ALA A 113 -8.80 -8.36 1.42
C ALA A 113 -8.80 -9.04 2.81
N LYS A 114 -8.21 -10.22 2.95
CA LYS A 114 -8.09 -10.96 4.23
C LYS A 114 -7.35 -10.21 5.35
N HIS A 115 -6.65 -9.12 5.02
CA HIS A 115 -5.97 -8.27 6.00
C HIS A 115 -6.69 -6.95 6.27
N ARG A 116 -7.87 -6.72 5.67
CA ARG A 116 -8.67 -5.50 5.81
C ARG A 116 -8.97 -5.18 7.27
N ASP A 117 -9.65 -6.08 7.98
CA ASP A 117 -10.10 -5.84 9.36
C ASP A 117 -8.90 -5.52 10.26
N ARG A 118 -7.81 -6.27 10.11
CA ARG A 118 -6.59 -6.04 10.86
C ARG A 118 -5.96 -4.67 10.59
N LEU A 119 -5.91 -4.22 9.33
CA LEU A 119 -5.36 -2.91 8.99
C LEU A 119 -6.25 -1.77 9.50
N CYS A 120 -7.57 -1.92 9.37
CA CYS A 120 -8.55 -0.96 9.87
C CYS A 120 -8.53 -0.87 11.40
N GLU A 121 -8.44 -1.99 12.11
CA GLU A 121 -8.31 -2.04 13.57
C GLU A 121 -7.04 -1.34 14.04
N ILE A 122 -5.89 -1.60 13.38
CA ILE A 122 -4.62 -0.95 13.73
C ILE A 122 -4.67 0.56 13.43
N ALA A 123 -5.33 0.98 12.34
CA ALA A 123 -5.49 2.40 12.00
C ALA A 123 -6.47 3.13 12.94
N ALA A 124 -7.52 2.46 13.40
CA ALA A 124 -8.49 3.01 14.34
C ALA A 124 -7.94 3.10 15.77
N ALA A 125 -7.10 2.15 16.18
CA ALA A 125 -6.34 2.24 17.41
C ALA A 125 -5.28 3.35 17.28
N SER A 126 -5.40 4.41 18.08
CA SER A 126 -4.63 5.67 17.98
C SER A 126 -3.10 5.56 18.22
N GLY A 127 -2.48 4.41 17.98
CA GLY A 127 -1.05 4.14 18.15
C GLY A 127 -0.48 3.10 17.20
N GLY A 128 -1.21 2.69 16.15
CA GLY A 128 -0.71 1.76 15.14
C GLY A 128 0.43 2.34 14.33
N LEU A 129 1.67 1.94 14.62
CA LEU A 129 2.84 2.29 13.83
C LEU A 129 3.10 1.20 12.78
N ALA A 130 3.23 1.62 11.52
CA ALA A 130 3.59 0.76 10.41
C ALA A 130 4.78 1.31 9.63
N CYS A 131 5.46 0.44 8.91
CA CYS A 131 6.53 0.79 7.99
C CYS A 131 6.37 -0.09 6.76
N LEU A 132 6.38 0.53 5.57
CA LEU A 132 6.37 -0.22 4.32
C LEU A 132 7.75 -0.82 4.10
N ARG A 133 7.80 -2.14 3.94
CA ARG A 133 9.02 -2.90 3.61
C ARG A 133 8.79 -3.68 2.34
N ARG A 134 9.73 -3.56 1.41
CA ARG A 134 9.81 -4.47 0.28
C ARG A 134 10.44 -5.78 0.79
N HIS A 135 9.61 -6.78 1.06
CA HIS A 135 10.12 -8.15 1.07
C HIS A 135 10.30 -8.56 -0.39
N LEU A 136 11.55 -8.72 -0.83
CA LEU A 136 11.85 -9.47 -2.05
C LEU A 136 11.40 -10.91 -1.81
N CYS A 137 10.12 -11.21 -1.96
CA CYS A 137 9.69 -12.57 -2.23
C CYS A 137 10.09 -12.87 -3.67
N SER A 138 11.35 -13.23 -3.86
CA SER A 138 11.71 -14.21 -4.87
C SER A 138 11.18 -15.57 -4.41
N THR A 139 9.88 -15.80 -4.54
CA THR A 139 9.40 -17.13 -4.92
C THR A 139 9.69 -17.21 -6.42
N GLY A 140 10.92 -17.47 -6.85
CA GLY A 140 11.54 -18.75 -6.60
C GLY A 140 10.76 -19.77 -7.41
N ARG A 141 11.11 -19.90 -8.70
CA ARG A 141 10.80 -21.09 -9.49
C ARG A 141 11.09 -22.32 -8.62
N LEU A 142 10.06 -23.00 -8.15
CA LEU A 142 10.16 -24.43 -7.92
C LEU A 142 10.04 -25.07 -9.31
N SER A 143 11.21 -25.25 -9.93
CA SER A 143 11.38 -26.15 -11.07
C SER A 143 10.87 -27.52 -10.67
N LYS A 144 9.88 -28.03 -11.41
CA LYS A 144 9.74 -29.47 -11.58
C LYS A 144 10.86 -29.88 -12.53
N ARG A 145 11.84 -30.64 -12.02
CA ARG A 145 12.71 -31.45 -12.86
C ARG A 145 11.89 -32.67 -13.28
N GLU A 146 11.71 -32.85 -14.58
CA GLU A 146 11.67 -34.17 -15.21
C GLU A 146 12.90 -34.28 -16.09
#